data_AF-A0A7C1CT01-F1
#
_entry.id   AF-A0A7C1CT01-F1
#
_cell.length_a   1.000
_cell.length_b   1.000
_cell.length_c   1.000
_cell.angle_alpha   90.00
_cell.angle_beta   90.00
_cell.angle_gamma   90.00
#
_symmetry.space_group_name_H-M   'P 1'
#
loop_
_entity.id
_entity.type
_entity.pdbx_description
1 polymer ?
#
loop_
_entity_poly.entity_id
_entity_poly.type
_entity_poly.pdbx_seq_one_letter_code
_entity_poly.pdbx_strand_id
1 'polypeptide(L)'
;MSIDLIRTRSRGSILPIALILMAFATTVLVAAGIMMQRTSNRLNSYSLLSDLRVTTSNLVEGATMVLASQWRTEEFDNQWNGYEEFVDFVSSRGGYEGDLWSEALNTLDPNGWWILNGNSEFDEILNDDAFAEYEGKGAAINSTGGKYSIVSWAEKNGVKRYSYGFAITESLSGKAALIFGETDRVFYEVTTYIPKQGGPNATETIQGFGDLINGAATVVGTVTVSATDINLEQVFQFGLEANNVLPEYDSYNYTKTASDADLVFMSLLEEHEAWLDSLTRTATITFPNPVLPVTESNYLVPVVPNDSSGNDFTISFPTVNEISPNASGYFDLSYKIENTTHTIRIPEADHQVNIILYGNLKIGEKTSSALKLSSVNGKYSITVVEGNIELNTHLVYGDFHEELDEATEQNGVVMNKPIMTWSKVKEILDDFASRTNDDYLSLKTIGGDIIVTYLIGNDGKATHGVRALSGDFAAFPSSGSGGGFLFPDLGDVIVNNNGHKAGQLFTFGSITARDFGTADQLDDIDNFFVSSPQSTLVGGTDIKRLVLLGLRAW
;
A
#
# COMPACT_ATOMS: atom_id res chain seq x y z
N MET A 1 -64.64 -58.43 79.37
CA MET A 1 -63.71 -58.46 78.22
C MET A 1 -62.70 -57.35 78.46
N SER A 2 -61.54 -57.74 79.01
CA SER A 2 -60.47 -56.82 79.41
C SER A 2 -59.50 -56.69 78.24
N ILE A 3 -59.17 -55.47 77.85
CA ILE A 3 -58.01 -55.19 77.00
C ILE A 3 -57.25 -54.05 77.67
N ASP A 4 -56.13 -54.43 78.29
CA ASP A 4 -55.07 -53.54 78.72
C ASP A 4 -54.53 -52.73 77.54
N LEU A 5 -54.33 -51.42 77.75
CA LEU A 5 -53.37 -50.63 76.97
C LEU A 5 -52.69 -49.64 77.91
N ILE A 6 -51.59 -50.11 78.52
CA ILE A 6 -50.58 -49.26 79.15
C ILE A 6 -49.98 -48.36 78.07
N ARG A 7 -50.20 -47.05 78.19
CA ARG A 7 -49.58 -46.03 77.33
C ARG A 7 -48.14 -45.83 77.79
N THR A 8 -47.18 -46.45 77.11
CA THR A 8 -45.74 -46.23 77.33
C THR A 8 -45.32 -44.82 76.89
N ARG A 9 -44.49 -44.20 77.73
CA ARG A 9 -44.05 -42.80 77.72
C ARG A 9 -42.85 -42.63 76.78
N SER A 10 -43.02 -42.01 75.61
CA SER A 10 -41.94 -41.80 74.60
C SER A 10 -41.35 -40.38 74.58
N ARG A 11 -41.01 -39.80 75.74
CA ARG A 11 -40.37 -38.47 75.83
C ARG A 11 -38.84 -38.50 76.03
N GLY A 12 -38.16 -39.53 75.52
CA GLY A 12 -36.70 -39.69 75.63
C GLY A 12 -35.90 -39.41 74.35
N SER A 13 -36.53 -39.28 73.18
CA SER A 13 -35.84 -39.41 71.88
C SER A 13 -35.79 -38.15 71.02
N ILE A 14 -36.42 -37.05 71.45
CA ILE A 14 -36.51 -35.80 70.65
C ILE A 14 -35.19 -35.01 70.70
N LEU A 15 -34.54 -34.96 71.87
CA LEU A 15 -33.30 -34.20 72.06
C LEU A 15 -32.13 -34.75 71.20
N PRO A 16 -31.88 -36.08 71.16
CA PRO A 16 -30.82 -36.64 70.32
C PRO A 16 -31.09 -36.43 68.82
N ILE A 17 -32.35 -36.56 68.38
CA ILE A 17 -32.73 -36.36 66.97
C ILE A 17 -32.56 -34.88 66.56
N ALA A 18 -32.96 -33.94 67.43
CA ALA A 18 -32.75 -32.52 67.18
C ALA A 18 -31.27 -32.13 67.15
N LEU A 19 -30.44 -32.72 68.03
CA LEU A 19 -28.99 -32.52 68.03
C LEU A 19 -28.32 -33.08 66.76
N ILE A 20 -28.74 -34.27 66.31
CA ILE A 20 -28.25 -34.87 65.06
C ILE A 20 -28.65 -33.99 63.86
N LEU A 21 -29.89 -33.50 63.81
CA LEU A 21 -30.36 -32.61 62.73
C LEU A 21 -29.64 -31.26 62.75
N MET A 22 -29.39 -30.66 63.92
CA MET A 22 -28.60 -29.44 64.02
C MET A 22 -27.14 -29.65 63.61
N ALA A 23 -26.52 -30.75 64.05
CA ALA A 23 -25.16 -31.09 63.65
C ALA A 23 -25.06 -31.33 62.14
N PHE A 24 -26.04 -32.03 61.56
CA PHE A 24 -26.12 -32.26 60.11
C PHE A 24 -26.32 -30.96 59.34
N ALA A 25 -27.26 -30.11 59.75
CA ALA A 25 -27.51 -28.81 59.12
C ALA A 25 -26.28 -27.89 59.19
N THR A 26 -25.59 -27.86 60.34
CA THR A 26 -24.36 -27.07 60.52
C THR A 26 -23.23 -27.60 59.63
N THR A 27 -23.07 -28.93 59.55
CA THR A 27 -22.06 -29.56 58.68
C THR A 27 -22.31 -29.28 57.21
N VAL A 28 -23.57 -29.34 56.77
CA VAL A 28 -23.96 -29.02 55.39
C VAL A 28 -23.75 -27.55 55.07
N LEU A 29 -24.09 -26.63 55.98
CA LEU A 29 -23.85 -25.19 55.81
C LEU A 29 -22.36 -24.86 55.72
N VAL A 30 -21.52 -25.46 56.57
CA VAL A 30 -20.07 -25.29 56.52
C VAL A 30 -19.50 -25.86 55.22
N ALA A 31 -19.92 -27.06 54.82
CA ALA A 31 -19.48 -27.67 53.57
C ALA A 31 -19.89 -26.85 52.33
N ALA A 32 -21.13 -26.33 52.29
CA ALA A 32 -21.62 -25.46 51.23
C ALA A 32 -20.86 -24.12 51.19
N GLY A 33 -20.59 -23.52 52.35
CA GLY A 33 -19.77 -22.30 52.46
C GLY A 33 -18.35 -22.50 51.93
N ILE A 34 -17.71 -23.62 52.29
CA ILE A 34 -16.37 -23.98 51.78
C ILE A 34 -16.40 -24.20 50.26
N MET A 35 -17.43 -24.87 49.72
CA MET A 35 -17.58 -25.06 48.28
C MET A 35 -17.81 -23.73 47.54
N MET A 36 -18.67 -22.85 48.05
CA MET A 36 -18.91 -21.52 47.47
C MET A 36 -17.65 -20.65 47.49
N GLN A 37 -16.91 -20.63 48.61
CA GLN A 37 -15.65 -19.89 48.71
C GLN A 37 -14.59 -20.44 47.74
N ARG A 38 -14.50 -21.76 47.60
CA ARG A 38 -13.59 -22.41 46.64
C ARG A 38 -13.97 -22.11 45.19
N THR A 39 -15.25 -22.05 44.85
CA THR A 39 -15.73 -21.68 43.51
C THR A 39 -15.53 -20.20 43.21
N SER A 40 -15.82 -19.31 44.17
CA SER A 40 -15.59 -17.86 44.03
C SER A 40 -14.10 -17.53 43.86
N ASN A 41 -13.22 -18.15 44.65
CA ASN A 41 -11.77 -18.00 44.49
C ASN A 41 -11.29 -18.49 43.12
N ARG A 42 -11.85 -19.60 42.62
CA ARG A 42 -11.55 -20.11 41.27
C ARG A 42 -12.02 -19.14 40.18
N LEU A 43 -13.25 -18.62 40.27
CA LEU A 43 -13.78 -17.66 39.31
C LEU A 43 -12.98 -16.37 39.28
N ASN A 44 -12.64 -15.82 40.45
CA ASN A 44 -11.81 -14.63 40.55
C ASN A 44 -10.40 -14.88 39.98
N SER A 45 -9.83 -16.06 40.22
CA SER A 45 -8.54 -16.43 39.61
C SER A 45 -8.64 -16.56 38.09
N TYR A 46 -9.72 -17.11 37.54
CA TYR A 46 -9.90 -17.18 36.08
C TYR A 46 -10.11 -15.82 35.44
N SER A 47 -10.88 -14.93 36.09
CA SER A 47 -11.06 -13.55 35.64
C SER A 47 -9.71 -12.83 35.59
N LEU A 48 -8.95 -12.87 36.69
CA LEU A 48 -7.63 -12.25 36.77
C LEU A 48 -6.68 -12.76 35.68
N LEU A 49 -6.69 -14.07 35.42
CA LEU A 49 -5.87 -14.68 34.37
C LEU A 49 -6.31 -14.27 32.97
N SER A 50 -7.62 -14.11 32.75
CA SER A 50 -8.16 -13.64 31.49
C SER A 50 -7.76 -12.19 31.24
N ASP A 51 -7.94 -11.32 32.23
CA ASP A 51 -7.61 -9.89 32.16
C ASP A 51 -6.12 -9.71 31.83
N LEU A 52 -5.25 -10.40 32.57
CA LEU A 52 -3.81 -10.36 32.33
C LEU A 52 -3.42 -10.81 30.93
N ARG A 53 -4.07 -11.84 30.37
CA ARG A 53 -3.79 -12.34 29.01
C ARG A 53 -4.25 -11.36 27.92
N VAL A 54 -5.40 -10.74 28.10
CA VAL A 54 -5.91 -9.71 27.17
C VAL A 54 -4.97 -8.51 27.19
N THR A 55 -4.61 -8.03 28.39
CA THR A 55 -3.70 -6.90 28.54
C THR A 55 -2.34 -7.16 27.93
N THR A 56 -1.70 -8.32 28.20
CA THR A 56 -0.41 -8.61 27.58
C THR A 56 -0.52 -8.73 26.05
N SER A 57 -1.63 -9.24 25.52
CA SER A 57 -1.84 -9.29 24.06
C SER A 57 -1.97 -7.89 23.44
N ASN A 58 -2.75 -7.01 24.05
CA ASN A 58 -2.86 -5.62 23.60
C ASN A 58 -1.51 -4.87 23.68
N LEU A 59 -0.68 -5.17 24.68
CA LEU A 59 0.66 -4.62 24.78
C LEU A 59 1.61 -5.12 23.68
N VAL A 60 1.42 -6.35 23.15
CA VAL A 60 2.16 -6.82 21.96
C VAL A 60 1.78 -6.00 20.73
N GLU A 61 0.49 -5.72 20.54
CA GLU A 61 0.01 -4.89 19.43
C GLU A 61 0.54 -3.46 19.55
N GLY A 62 0.44 -2.85 20.73
CA GLY A 62 1.02 -1.52 20.99
C GLY A 62 2.53 -1.47 20.77
N ALA A 63 3.27 -2.50 21.20
CA ALA A 63 4.70 -2.61 20.93
C ALA A 63 5.01 -2.77 19.43
N THR A 64 4.14 -3.47 18.69
CA THR A 64 4.26 -3.62 17.22
C THR A 64 4.05 -2.28 16.52
N MET A 65 3.12 -1.45 16.99
CA MET A 65 2.89 -0.10 16.43
C MET A 65 4.14 0.77 16.57
N VAL A 66 4.74 0.79 17.77
CA VAL A 66 5.98 1.53 18.02
C VAL A 66 7.11 0.98 17.15
N LEU A 67 7.24 -0.35 17.04
CA LEU A 67 8.20 -0.98 16.13
C LEU A 67 7.98 -0.58 14.67
N ALA A 68 6.74 -0.55 14.19
CA ALA A 68 6.44 -0.18 12.80
C ALA A 68 6.92 1.23 12.43
N SER A 69 6.94 2.15 13.41
CA SER A 69 7.44 3.52 13.20
C SER A 69 8.96 3.63 13.23
N GLN A 70 9.67 2.73 13.94
CA GLN A 70 11.08 2.92 14.32
C GLN A 70 12.00 1.76 13.89
N TRP A 71 11.49 0.66 13.32
CA TRP A 71 12.28 -0.56 13.03
C TRP A 71 13.47 -0.37 12.08
N ARG A 72 13.47 0.68 11.25
CA ARG A 72 14.58 1.01 10.34
C ARG A 72 15.69 1.81 11.03
N THR A 73 15.37 2.55 12.08
CA THR A 73 16.26 3.54 12.70
C THR A 73 16.75 3.12 14.08
N GLU A 74 16.04 2.20 14.74
CA GLU A 74 16.34 1.80 16.11
C GLU A 74 17.49 0.80 16.20
N GLU A 75 18.29 0.93 17.26
CA GLU A 75 19.37 0.02 17.58
C GLU A 75 18.90 -1.07 18.56
N PHE A 76 19.14 -2.33 18.19
CA PHE A 76 18.82 -3.52 18.98
C PHE A 76 20.09 -4.03 19.65
N ASP A 77 20.60 -3.29 20.64
CA ASP A 77 21.92 -3.51 21.22
C ASP A 77 21.90 -3.76 22.75
N ASN A 78 20.71 -3.92 23.34
CA ASN A 78 20.56 -4.11 24.78
C ASN A 78 20.40 -5.57 25.18
N GLN A 79 20.64 -5.82 26.48
CA GLN A 79 20.27 -7.06 27.16
C GLN A 79 19.01 -6.82 27.97
N TRP A 80 18.04 -7.74 27.88
CA TRP A 80 16.83 -7.68 28.70
C TRP A 80 16.98 -8.55 29.96
N ASN A 81 17.12 -7.89 31.12
CA ASN A 81 17.27 -8.57 32.42
C ASN A 81 16.09 -9.48 32.80
N GLY A 82 14.90 -9.27 32.21
CA GLY A 82 13.71 -10.10 32.43
C GLY A 82 13.63 -11.36 31.56
N TYR A 83 14.60 -11.55 30.66
CA TYR A 83 14.52 -12.60 29.64
C TYR A 83 14.58 -14.02 30.22
N GLU A 84 15.49 -14.29 31.16
CA GLU A 84 15.60 -15.61 31.80
C GLU A 84 14.32 -15.98 32.56
N GLU A 85 13.74 -15.01 33.29
CA GLU A 85 12.46 -15.18 34.01
C GLU A 85 11.32 -15.54 33.05
N PHE A 86 11.29 -14.92 31.86
CA PHE A 86 10.32 -15.20 30.82
C PHE A 86 10.50 -16.61 30.22
N VAL A 87 11.73 -17.00 29.89
CA VAL A 87 12.02 -18.34 29.34
C VAL A 87 11.65 -19.42 30.35
N ASP A 88 11.99 -19.26 31.62
CA ASP A 88 11.61 -20.19 32.70
C ASP A 88 10.10 -20.29 32.86
N PHE A 89 9.40 -19.16 32.77
CA PHE A 89 7.95 -19.11 32.85
C PHE A 89 7.28 -19.89 31.71
N VAL A 90 7.72 -19.68 30.47
CA VAL A 90 7.13 -20.34 29.29
C VAL A 90 7.49 -21.82 29.25
N SER A 91 8.75 -22.17 29.51
CA SER A 91 9.23 -23.56 29.50
C SER A 91 8.58 -24.43 30.57
N SER A 92 8.18 -23.84 31.70
CA SER A 92 7.47 -24.56 32.76
C SER A 92 6.01 -24.94 32.42
N ARG A 93 5.48 -24.49 31.27
CA ARG A 93 4.06 -24.66 30.87
C ARG A 93 3.91 -25.56 29.64
N GLY A 94 2.83 -26.33 29.61
CA GLY A 94 2.42 -27.05 28.39
C GLY A 94 3.20 -28.35 28.08
N GLY A 95 4.10 -28.81 28.97
CA GLY A 95 4.87 -30.03 28.76
C GLY A 95 5.76 -29.91 27.53
N TYR A 96 5.58 -30.78 26.53
CA TYR A 96 6.35 -30.75 25.28
C TYR A 96 6.23 -29.41 24.51
N GLU A 97 5.11 -28.69 24.65
CA GLU A 97 4.97 -27.35 24.07
C GLU A 97 5.97 -26.36 24.71
N GLY A 98 6.19 -26.45 26.03
CA GLY A 98 7.15 -25.63 26.75
C GLY A 98 8.60 -25.91 26.33
N ASP A 99 8.93 -27.17 26.07
CA ASP A 99 10.25 -27.57 25.55
C ASP A 99 10.53 -26.94 24.17
N LEU A 100 9.53 -26.96 23.27
CA LEU A 100 9.64 -26.33 21.94
C LEU A 100 9.77 -24.81 22.01
N TRP A 101 9.04 -24.16 22.91
CA TRP A 101 9.18 -22.71 23.13
C TRP A 101 10.54 -22.36 23.71
N SER A 102 11.06 -23.16 24.65
CA SER A 102 12.40 -22.97 25.18
C SER A 102 13.45 -23.07 24.07
N GLU A 103 13.35 -24.07 23.19
CA GLU A 103 14.24 -24.21 22.03
C GLU A 103 14.16 -22.99 21.10
N ALA A 104 12.95 -22.54 20.76
CA ALA A 104 12.74 -21.37 19.90
C ALA A 104 13.28 -20.07 20.51
N LEU A 105 13.01 -19.81 21.79
CA LEU A 105 13.49 -18.61 22.49
C LEU A 105 15.02 -18.62 22.59
N ASN A 106 15.65 -19.77 22.85
CA ASN A 106 17.11 -19.88 22.90
C ASN A 106 17.83 -19.55 21.57
N THR A 107 17.11 -19.40 20.45
CA THR A 107 17.67 -18.94 19.17
C THR A 107 17.74 -17.42 19.02
N LEU A 108 17.11 -16.65 19.92
CA LEU A 108 17.12 -15.19 19.91
C LEU A 108 18.50 -14.63 20.28
N ASP A 109 18.88 -13.51 19.69
CA ASP A 109 20.13 -12.82 20.00
C ASP A 109 20.09 -12.26 21.44
N PRO A 110 20.94 -12.72 22.37
CA PRO A 110 20.94 -12.24 23.75
C PRO A 110 21.22 -10.74 23.90
N ASN A 111 21.88 -10.11 22.93
CA ASN A 111 22.18 -8.67 22.92
C ASN A 111 21.29 -7.91 21.92
N GLY A 112 20.36 -8.59 21.25
CA GLY A 112 19.50 -8.02 20.22
C GLY A 112 18.24 -7.36 20.75
N TRP A 113 18.20 -6.93 22.03
CA TRP A 113 16.97 -6.42 22.63
C TRP A 113 16.84 -4.90 22.54
N TRP A 114 15.61 -4.46 22.39
CA TRP A 114 15.15 -3.11 22.57
C TRP A 114 14.03 -3.11 23.62
N ILE A 115 14.24 -2.41 24.73
CA ILE A 115 13.29 -2.36 25.85
C ILE A 115 12.43 -1.11 25.66
N LEU A 116 11.13 -1.28 25.43
CA LEU A 116 10.25 -0.16 25.09
C LEU A 116 9.88 0.73 26.29
N ASN A 117 10.02 0.23 27.51
CA ASN A 117 9.76 1.01 28.72
C ASN A 117 10.74 2.20 28.79
N GLY A 118 10.23 3.44 28.72
CA GLY A 118 11.02 4.66 28.61
C GLY A 118 11.06 5.25 27.19
N ASN A 119 10.51 4.56 26.18
CA ASN A 119 10.21 5.15 24.87
C ASN A 119 8.93 5.98 24.99
N SER A 120 8.96 7.23 24.53
CA SER A 120 7.84 8.17 24.72
C SER A 120 6.52 7.68 24.10
N GLU A 121 6.57 7.06 22.91
CA GLU A 121 5.36 6.59 22.21
C GLU A 121 4.77 5.36 22.90
N PHE A 122 5.62 4.45 23.40
CA PHE A 122 5.14 3.30 24.16
C PHE A 122 4.67 3.68 25.57
N ASP A 123 5.32 4.64 26.22
CA ASP A 123 4.93 5.13 27.54
C ASP A 123 3.55 5.82 27.50
N GLU A 124 3.19 6.49 26.40
CA GLU A 124 1.82 7.01 26.19
C GLU A 124 0.78 5.88 26.23
N ILE A 125 1.06 4.75 25.57
CA ILE A 125 0.19 3.56 25.62
C ILE A 125 0.12 3.00 27.04
N LEU A 126 1.25 2.88 27.73
CA LEU A 126 1.29 2.35 29.11
C LEU A 126 0.56 3.24 30.11
N ASN A 127 0.43 4.54 29.85
CA ASN A 127 -0.21 5.51 30.73
C ASN A 127 -1.73 5.63 30.51
N ASP A 128 -2.30 4.91 29.54
CA ASP A 128 -3.75 4.84 29.35
C ASP A 128 -4.46 4.24 30.58
N ASP A 129 -5.67 4.73 30.88
CA ASP A 129 -6.48 4.28 32.01
C ASP A 129 -6.75 2.77 31.97
N ALA A 130 -6.78 2.16 30.78
CA ALA A 130 -6.93 0.72 30.59
C ALA A 130 -5.81 -0.11 31.24
N PHE A 131 -4.63 0.49 31.47
CA PHE A 131 -3.47 -0.18 32.07
C PHE A 131 -3.13 0.31 33.48
N ALA A 132 -3.92 1.23 34.05
CA ALA A 132 -3.65 1.86 35.34
C ALA A 132 -3.64 0.88 36.53
N GLU A 133 -4.38 -0.23 36.43
CA GLU A 133 -4.55 -1.22 37.50
C GLU A 133 -3.42 -2.29 37.57
N TYR A 134 -2.41 -2.21 36.71
CA TYR A 134 -1.29 -3.16 36.67
C TYR A 134 -0.04 -2.59 37.36
N GLU A 135 0.52 -3.35 38.30
CA GLU A 135 1.64 -2.99 39.16
C GLU A 135 2.99 -3.05 38.43
N GLY A 136 3.10 -3.94 37.43
CA GLY A 136 4.26 -4.06 36.56
C GLY A 136 3.82 -4.36 35.13
N LYS A 137 4.25 -3.56 34.16
CA LYS A 137 3.86 -3.72 32.74
C LYS A 137 4.93 -3.21 31.80
N GLY A 138 5.00 -3.78 30.61
CA GLY A 138 5.98 -3.37 29.61
C GLY A 138 6.09 -4.32 28.44
N ALA A 139 7.00 -3.98 27.53
CA ALA A 139 7.35 -4.82 26.40
C ALA A 139 8.82 -4.65 26.00
N ALA A 140 9.38 -5.69 25.41
CA ALA A 140 10.71 -5.73 24.84
C ALA A 140 10.66 -6.43 23.48
N ILE A 141 11.51 -5.98 22.56
CA ILE A 141 11.57 -6.46 21.19
C ILE A 141 12.97 -6.98 20.92
N ASN A 142 13.08 -8.20 20.42
CA ASN A 142 14.35 -8.77 19.97
C ASN A 142 14.42 -8.78 18.45
N SER A 143 15.53 -8.34 17.87
CA SER A 143 15.81 -8.46 16.44
C SER A 143 16.80 -9.60 16.20
N THR A 144 16.37 -10.63 15.45
CA THR A 144 17.23 -11.75 15.05
C THR A 144 17.03 -12.07 13.57
N GLY A 145 18.00 -11.74 12.73
CA GLY A 145 18.00 -12.11 11.31
C GLY A 145 16.83 -11.55 10.49
N GLY A 146 16.44 -10.28 10.73
CA GLY A 146 15.32 -9.62 10.04
C GLY A 146 13.92 -10.04 10.53
N LYS A 147 13.87 -10.68 11.70
CA LYS A 147 12.66 -11.08 12.41
C LYS A 147 12.61 -10.42 13.77
N TYR A 148 11.42 -10.06 14.21
CA TYR A 148 11.18 -9.31 15.43
C TYR A 148 10.33 -10.14 16.40
N SER A 149 10.91 -10.48 17.54
CA SER A 149 10.25 -11.21 18.60
C SER A 149 9.83 -10.23 19.69
N ILE A 150 8.53 -10.04 19.87
CA ILE A 150 7.96 -9.05 20.77
C ILE A 150 7.48 -9.78 22.03
N VAL A 151 7.99 -9.41 23.20
CA VAL A 151 7.57 -9.97 24.48
C VAL A 151 6.96 -8.89 25.32
N SER A 152 5.72 -9.07 25.75
CA SER A 152 5.06 -8.16 26.69
C SER A 152 4.80 -8.85 28.03
N TRP A 153 4.69 -8.07 29.10
CA TRP A 153 4.32 -8.56 30.42
C TRP A 153 3.36 -7.62 31.13
N ALA A 154 2.55 -8.20 32.01
CA ALA A 154 1.68 -7.48 32.93
C ALA A 154 1.58 -8.24 34.26
N GLU A 155 1.47 -7.50 35.35
CA GLU A 155 1.38 -8.00 36.72
C GLU A 155 0.24 -7.31 37.47
N LYS A 156 -0.61 -8.12 38.10
CA LYS A 156 -1.73 -7.65 38.94
C LYS A 156 -1.89 -8.60 40.11
N ASN A 157 -1.97 -8.06 41.33
CA ASN A 157 -2.10 -8.83 42.56
C ASN A 157 -1.00 -9.91 42.74
N GLY A 158 0.25 -9.59 42.38
CA GLY A 158 1.39 -10.53 42.47
C GLY A 158 1.36 -11.69 41.46
N VAL A 159 0.49 -11.63 40.43
CA VAL A 159 0.44 -12.60 39.34
C VAL A 159 0.92 -11.94 38.06
N LYS A 160 2.09 -12.35 37.58
CA LYS A 160 2.67 -11.90 36.31
C LYS A 160 2.34 -12.85 35.17
N ARG A 161 2.02 -12.30 33.99
CA ARG A 161 1.79 -13.02 32.74
C ARG A 161 2.57 -12.39 31.60
N TYR A 162 2.73 -13.17 30.54
CA TYR A 162 3.49 -12.81 29.35
C TYR A 162 2.68 -13.13 28.10
N SER A 163 2.89 -12.30 27.07
CA SER A 163 2.52 -12.62 25.70
C SER A 163 3.73 -12.49 24.78
N TYR A 164 3.72 -13.26 23.70
CA TYR A 164 4.73 -13.26 22.66
C TYR A 164 4.06 -12.94 21.32
N GLY A 165 4.60 -11.96 20.62
CA GLY A 165 4.31 -11.63 19.23
C GLY A 165 5.49 -11.95 18.33
N PHE A 166 5.20 -12.35 17.10
CA PHE A 166 6.22 -12.55 16.08
C PHE A 166 5.92 -11.68 14.88
N ALA A 167 6.80 -10.72 14.60
CA ALA A 167 6.73 -9.86 13.44
C ALA A 167 7.90 -10.10 12.49
N ILE A 168 7.70 -9.90 11.20
CA ILE A 168 8.74 -10.00 10.17
C ILE A 168 8.70 -8.79 9.26
N THR A 169 9.84 -8.46 8.66
CA THR A 169 9.87 -7.57 7.50
C THR A 169 9.71 -8.39 6.23
N GLU A 170 8.60 -8.22 5.53
CA GLU A 170 8.42 -8.76 4.18
C GLU A 170 8.95 -7.73 3.18
N SER A 171 9.90 -8.14 2.33
CA SER A 171 10.27 -7.33 1.17
C SER A 171 9.11 -7.39 0.19
N LEU A 172 8.54 -6.24 -0.14
CA LEU A 172 7.60 -6.17 -1.25
C LEU A 172 8.42 -6.34 -2.53
N SER A 173 8.30 -7.49 -3.19
CA SER A 173 8.88 -7.68 -4.51
C SER A 173 8.07 -6.87 -5.52
N GLY A 174 8.71 -5.89 -6.14
CA GLY A 174 8.09 -5.03 -7.14
C GLY A 174 8.57 -3.60 -7.04
N LYS A 175 8.16 -2.77 -8.00
CA LYS A 175 8.37 -1.33 -7.96
C LYS A 175 7.22 -0.67 -7.19
N ALA A 176 7.53 0.34 -6.38
CA ALA A 176 6.48 1.13 -5.72
C ALA A 176 5.47 1.64 -6.75
N ALA A 177 4.18 1.46 -6.46
CA ALA A 177 3.10 2.00 -7.28
C ALA A 177 3.18 3.53 -7.32
N LEU A 178 3.51 4.15 -6.18
CA LEU A 178 3.59 5.60 -6.05
C LEU A 178 4.80 6.03 -5.23
N ILE A 179 5.52 7.04 -5.72
CA ILE A 179 6.49 7.83 -4.96
C ILE A 179 6.23 9.30 -5.27
N PHE A 180 5.65 10.03 -4.32
CA PHE A 180 5.41 11.46 -4.45
C PHE A 180 6.26 12.27 -3.50
N GLY A 181 6.70 13.45 -3.94
CA GLY A 181 7.26 14.46 -3.06
C GLY A 181 6.13 15.09 -2.25
N GLU A 182 5.35 15.95 -2.89
CA GLU A 182 4.17 16.62 -2.36
C GLU A 182 2.95 16.32 -3.24
N THR A 183 1.76 16.37 -2.65
CA THR A 183 0.50 16.18 -3.37
C THR A 183 -0.62 16.98 -2.71
N ASP A 184 -1.40 17.69 -3.53
CA ASP A 184 -2.63 18.37 -3.08
C ASP A 184 -3.83 17.41 -3.07
N ARG A 185 -3.68 16.17 -3.55
CA ARG A 185 -4.79 15.21 -3.63
C ARG A 185 -5.26 14.83 -2.23
N VAL A 186 -6.55 15.01 -1.99
CA VAL A 186 -7.25 14.34 -0.89
C VAL A 186 -7.56 12.92 -1.34
N PHE A 187 -7.13 11.93 -0.55
CA PHE A 187 -7.40 10.52 -0.84
C PHE A 187 -8.73 10.05 -0.23
N TYR A 188 -9.53 9.34 -1.02
CA TYR A 188 -10.87 8.90 -0.66
C TYR A 188 -11.00 7.36 -0.67
N GLU A 189 -11.67 6.80 0.33
CA GLU A 189 -12.12 5.41 0.29
C GLU A 189 -13.20 5.26 -0.78
N VAL A 190 -13.12 4.20 -1.59
CA VAL A 190 -14.12 3.92 -2.63
C VAL A 190 -15.46 3.57 -1.99
N THR A 191 -16.46 4.43 -2.17
CA THR A 191 -17.82 4.15 -1.73
C THR A 191 -18.67 3.59 -2.87
N THR A 192 -19.56 2.64 -2.55
CA THR A 192 -20.43 2.00 -3.55
C THR A 192 -21.88 1.96 -3.10
N TYR A 193 -22.79 1.91 -4.07
CA TYR A 193 -24.21 1.65 -3.85
C TYR A 193 -24.74 0.61 -4.83
N ILE A 194 -25.77 -0.14 -4.43
CA ILE A 194 -26.47 -1.07 -5.33
C ILE A 194 -27.72 -0.36 -5.90
N PRO A 195 -27.80 -0.14 -7.22
CA PRO A 195 -28.94 0.54 -7.82
C PRO A 195 -30.24 -0.25 -7.63
N LYS A 196 -31.26 0.37 -7.02
CA LYS A 196 -32.58 -0.26 -6.80
C LYS A 196 -33.29 -0.70 -8.09
N GLN A 197 -32.91 -0.14 -9.24
CA GLN A 197 -33.55 -0.39 -10.53
C GLN A 197 -33.03 -1.64 -11.26
N GLY A 198 -31.91 -2.24 -10.83
CA GLY A 198 -31.31 -3.43 -11.48
C GLY A 198 -31.91 -4.77 -11.04
N GLY A 199 -32.83 -4.78 -10.08
CA GLY A 199 -33.43 -6.01 -9.56
C GLY A 199 -32.41 -6.89 -8.80
N PRO A 200 -32.64 -8.22 -8.69
CA PRO A 200 -31.80 -9.13 -7.90
C PRO A 200 -30.37 -9.34 -8.44
N ASN A 201 -30.06 -8.85 -9.65
CA ASN A 201 -28.74 -8.94 -10.28
C ASN A 201 -28.04 -7.57 -10.37
N ALA A 202 -28.51 -6.56 -9.63
CA ALA A 202 -27.89 -5.24 -9.61
C ALA A 202 -26.47 -5.35 -9.02
N THR A 203 -25.48 -4.93 -9.79
CA THR A 203 -24.08 -4.82 -9.34
C THR A 203 -23.86 -3.50 -8.63
N GLU A 204 -22.91 -3.51 -7.70
CA GLU A 204 -22.41 -2.32 -7.02
C GLU A 204 -21.85 -1.29 -8.00
N THR A 205 -22.19 -0.03 -7.77
CA THR A 205 -21.77 1.13 -8.57
C THR A 205 -20.97 2.07 -7.68
N ILE A 206 -19.82 2.55 -8.16
CA ILE A 206 -18.98 3.55 -7.51
C ILE A 206 -19.77 4.86 -7.34
N GLN A 207 -19.63 5.48 -6.16
CA GLN A 207 -20.30 6.72 -5.80
C GLN A 207 -19.28 7.83 -5.53
N GLY A 208 -19.23 8.84 -6.41
CA GLY A 208 -18.37 10.01 -6.22
C GLY A 208 -16.89 9.65 -6.26
N PHE A 209 -16.13 10.21 -5.31
CA PHE A 209 -14.70 10.04 -5.21
C PHE A 209 -14.30 8.65 -4.70
N GLY A 210 -13.10 8.20 -5.08
CA GLY A 210 -12.55 6.95 -4.58
C GLY A 210 -11.22 6.57 -5.21
N ASP A 211 -10.30 6.15 -4.36
CA ASP A 211 -8.92 5.85 -4.73
C ASP A 211 -8.53 4.43 -4.34
N LEU A 212 -7.67 3.83 -5.16
CA LEU A 212 -7.09 2.53 -4.86
C LEU A 212 -5.67 2.41 -5.42
N ILE A 213 -4.70 2.25 -4.52
CA ILE A 213 -3.29 2.05 -4.79
C ILE A 213 -2.93 0.61 -4.45
N ASN A 214 -2.90 -0.22 -5.48
CA ASN A 214 -2.51 -1.63 -5.46
C ASN A 214 -0.99 -1.75 -5.69
N GLY A 215 -0.22 -1.41 -4.64
CA GLY A 215 1.24 -1.53 -4.58
C GLY A 215 1.82 -0.63 -3.48
N ALA A 216 3.13 -0.71 -3.24
CA ALA A 216 3.78 0.13 -2.23
C ALA A 216 3.64 1.62 -2.59
N ALA A 217 3.32 2.46 -1.60
CA ALA A 217 3.14 3.90 -1.79
C ALA A 217 3.97 4.69 -0.79
N THR A 218 4.68 5.69 -1.31
CA THR A 218 5.44 6.66 -0.51
C THR A 218 5.04 8.08 -0.89
N VAL A 219 4.74 8.91 0.10
CA VAL A 219 4.56 10.35 -0.07
C VAL A 219 5.47 11.05 0.94
N VAL A 220 6.54 11.68 0.46
CA VAL A 220 7.54 12.30 1.35
C VAL A 220 6.92 13.42 2.18
N GLY A 221 5.97 14.15 1.60
CA GLY A 221 5.22 15.22 2.21
C GLY A 221 4.03 14.77 3.06
N THR A 222 3.05 15.65 3.17
CA THR A 222 1.80 15.37 3.91
C THR A 222 0.77 14.73 3.00
N VAL A 223 0.11 13.68 3.49
CA VAL A 223 -1.03 13.05 2.81
C VAL A 223 -2.31 13.54 3.45
N THR A 224 -3.22 14.08 2.63
CA THR A 224 -4.56 14.46 3.09
C THR A 224 -5.55 13.34 2.77
N VAL A 225 -6.42 12.99 3.72
CA VAL A 225 -7.45 11.97 3.57
C VAL A 225 -8.83 12.51 3.89
N SER A 226 -9.87 11.94 3.27
CA SER A 226 -11.22 12.51 3.33
C SER A 226 -11.91 12.47 4.70
N ALA A 227 -11.49 11.58 5.59
CA ALA A 227 -12.12 11.40 6.90
C ALA A 227 -11.11 10.95 7.97
N THR A 228 -11.41 11.27 9.23
CA THR A 228 -10.60 10.87 10.41
C THR A 228 -10.55 9.37 10.64
N ASP A 229 -11.62 8.65 10.25
CA ASP A 229 -11.81 7.22 10.44
C ASP A 229 -11.72 6.44 9.11
N ILE A 230 -11.10 7.05 8.09
CA ILE A 230 -10.86 6.41 6.80
C ILE A 230 -10.06 5.11 6.99
N ASN A 231 -10.45 4.04 6.30
CA ASN A 231 -9.64 2.84 6.29
C ASN A 231 -8.52 2.99 5.24
N LEU A 232 -7.32 3.36 5.71
CA LEU A 232 -6.15 3.52 4.84
C LEU A 232 -5.79 2.25 4.06
N GLU A 233 -6.09 1.05 4.55
CA GLU A 233 -5.81 -0.20 3.82
C GLU A 233 -6.75 -0.41 2.63
N GLN A 234 -7.92 0.25 2.62
CA GLN A 234 -8.82 0.24 1.46
C GLN A 234 -8.37 1.18 0.36
N VAL A 235 -7.55 2.18 0.68
CA VAL A 235 -6.94 3.12 -0.28
C VAL A 235 -5.54 2.65 -0.68
N PHE A 236 -4.68 2.33 0.28
CA PHE A 236 -3.31 1.87 0.11
C PHE A 236 -3.18 0.42 0.59
N GLN A 237 -3.47 -0.54 -0.30
CA GLN A 237 -3.55 -1.96 0.07
C GLN A 237 -2.25 -2.54 0.67
N PHE A 238 -1.10 -1.99 0.28
CA PHE A 238 0.21 -2.43 0.73
C PHE A 238 0.83 -1.51 1.79
N GLY A 239 0.04 -0.57 2.31
CA GLY A 239 0.47 0.46 3.25
C GLY A 239 0.99 1.71 2.56
N LEU A 240 1.10 2.77 3.37
CA LEU A 240 1.57 4.10 2.99
C LEU A 240 2.74 4.49 3.89
N GLU A 241 3.88 4.84 3.29
CA GLU A 241 4.96 5.55 3.96
C GLU A 241 4.78 7.06 3.73
N ALA A 242 4.44 7.81 4.77
CA ALA A 242 4.29 9.26 4.68
C ALA A 242 4.83 9.97 5.91
N ASN A 243 5.27 11.22 5.75
CA ASN A 243 5.71 12.05 6.88
C ASN A 243 4.54 12.36 7.83
N ASN A 244 3.36 12.63 7.26
CA ASN A 244 2.14 12.83 8.03
C ASN A 244 0.89 12.43 7.21
N VAL A 245 -0.16 12.03 7.92
CA VAL A 245 -1.49 11.77 7.34
C VAL A 245 -2.52 12.60 8.09
N LEU A 246 -3.17 13.53 7.39
CA LEU A 246 -4.13 14.47 7.97
C LEU A 246 -5.53 14.30 7.37
N PRO A 247 -6.60 14.31 8.18
CA PRO A 247 -7.96 14.40 7.67
C PRO A 247 -8.23 15.80 7.09
N GLU A 248 -8.98 15.87 5.99
CA GLU A 248 -9.35 17.12 5.29
C GLU A 248 -10.06 18.12 6.23
N TYR A 249 -10.87 17.63 7.17
CA TYR A 249 -11.64 18.45 8.11
C TYR A 249 -10.88 18.84 9.37
N ASP A 250 -9.67 18.30 9.58
CA ASP A 250 -8.91 18.56 10.80
C ASP A 250 -7.90 19.69 10.59
N SER A 251 -8.17 20.83 11.22
CA SER A 251 -7.28 22.01 11.19
C SER A 251 -5.99 21.84 12.04
N TYR A 252 -5.70 20.60 12.49
CA TYR A 252 -4.60 20.30 13.39
C TYR A 252 -3.29 20.17 12.62
N ASN A 253 -2.55 21.27 12.54
CA ASN A 253 -1.25 21.34 11.90
C ASN A 253 -0.16 20.77 12.84
N TYR A 254 0.22 19.51 12.66
CA TYR A 254 1.41 18.96 13.31
C TYR A 254 2.65 19.54 12.62
N THR A 255 3.25 20.57 13.20
CA THR A 255 4.60 21.00 12.79
C THR A 255 5.63 19.98 13.26
N LYS A 256 6.11 19.13 12.35
CA LYS A 256 7.42 18.47 12.44
C LYS A 256 8.14 18.57 11.10
N THR A 257 9.46 18.71 11.19
CA THR A 257 10.42 19.01 10.13
C THR A 257 10.25 18.13 8.90
N ALA A 258 10.03 18.75 7.74
CA ALA A 258 10.07 18.10 6.43
C ALA A 258 11.33 17.24 6.31
N SER A 259 11.18 15.96 5.96
CA SER A 259 12.20 15.33 5.12
C SER A 259 12.13 16.06 3.78
N ASP A 260 13.25 16.65 3.38
CA ASP A 260 13.31 17.45 2.16
C ASP A 260 13.02 16.55 0.94
N ALA A 261 11.82 16.66 0.36
CA ALA A 261 11.45 15.92 -0.85
C ALA A 261 12.50 16.10 -1.96
N ASP A 262 13.18 17.24 -1.97
CA ASP A 262 14.27 17.55 -2.88
C ASP A 262 15.43 16.56 -2.70
N LEU A 263 15.80 16.21 -1.47
CA LEU A 263 16.89 15.25 -1.22
C LEU A 263 16.53 13.84 -1.69
N VAL A 264 15.27 13.41 -1.50
CA VAL A 264 14.80 12.11 -1.98
C VAL A 264 14.85 12.07 -3.51
N PHE A 265 14.29 13.08 -4.18
CA PHE A 265 14.27 13.14 -5.64
C PHE A 265 15.64 13.39 -6.25
N MET A 266 16.54 14.11 -5.57
CA MET A 266 17.95 14.20 -5.96
C MET A 266 18.62 12.82 -5.90
N SER A 267 18.42 12.05 -4.83
CA SER A 267 18.99 10.70 -4.73
C SER A 267 18.46 9.76 -5.81
N LEU A 268 17.16 9.81 -6.10
CA LEU A 268 16.55 9.01 -7.17
C LEU A 268 17.04 9.41 -8.56
N LEU A 269 17.25 10.73 -8.78
CA LEU A 269 17.84 11.23 -10.01
C LEU A 269 19.29 10.75 -10.15
N GLU A 270 20.11 10.86 -9.11
CA GLU A 270 21.50 10.39 -9.11
C GLU A 270 21.60 8.89 -9.42
N GLU A 271 20.70 8.07 -8.86
CA GLU A 271 20.62 6.65 -9.18
C GLU A 271 20.28 6.41 -10.66
N HIS A 272 19.30 7.16 -11.19
CA HIS A 272 18.91 7.05 -12.60
C HIS A 272 20.01 7.53 -13.55
N GLU A 273 20.72 8.60 -13.23
CA GLU A 273 21.88 9.10 -13.99
C GLU A 273 23.04 8.09 -13.95
N ALA A 274 23.33 7.51 -12.79
CA ALA A 274 24.33 6.45 -12.66
C ALA A 274 23.97 5.20 -13.50
N TRP A 275 22.67 4.85 -13.54
CA TRP A 275 22.18 3.78 -14.42
C TRP A 275 22.37 4.13 -15.90
N LEU A 276 22.03 5.34 -16.34
CA LEU A 276 22.26 5.79 -17.72
C LEU A 276 23.73 5.75 -18.11
N ASP A 277 24.62 6.17 -17.20
CA ASP A 277 26.07 6.16 -17.40
C ASP A 277 26.67 4.74 -17.44
N SER A 278 25.99 3.76 -16.85
CA SER A 278 26.39 2.35 -16.94
C SER A 278 26.14 1.74 -18.33
N LEU A 279 25.28 2.35 -19.15
CA LEU A 279 24.92 1.88 -20.47
C LEU A 279 25.92 2.33 -21.55
N THR A 280 26.13 1.49 -22.55
CA THR A 280 27.01 1.79 -23.69
C THR A 280 26.27 2.64 -24.71
N ARG A 281 26.70 3.89 -24.92
CA ARG A 281 26.11 4.78 -25.94
C ARG A 281 26.39 4.28 -27.35
N THR A 282 25.33 4.15 -28.15
CA THR A 282 25.39 3.78 -29.57
C THR A 282 25.50 5.03 -30.46
N ALA A 283 25.46 4.84 -31.79
CA ALA A 283 25.40 5.95 -32.73
C ALA A 283 24.09 6.74 -32.56
N THR A 284 24.20 8.07 -32.54
CA THR A 284 23.06 8.97 -32.38
C THR A 284 22.11 8.93 -33.58
N ILE A 285 20.81 8.82 -33.31
CA ILE A 285 19.77 9.02 -34.32
C ILE A 285 19.62 10.52 -34.56
N THR A 286 19.80 10.92 -35.82
CA THR A 286 19.67 12.32 -36.27
C THR A 286 18.67 12.42 -37.41
N PHE A 287 17.77 13.41 -37.34
CA PHE A 287 16.84 13.75 -38.42
C PHE A 287 17.49 14.75 -39.39
N PRO A 288 17.15 14.82 -40.70
CA PRO A 288 16.03 14.19 -41.40
C PRO A 288 16.28 12.75 -41.90
N ASN A 289 17.49 12.21 -41.76
CA ASN A 289 17.86 10.88 -42.25
C ASN A 289 18.14 9.93 -41.07
N PRO A 290 17.11 9.55 -40.28
CA PRO A 290 17.31 8.71 -39.12
C PRO A 290 17.75 7.31 -39.54
N VAL A 291 18.73 6.76 -38.83
CA VAL A 291 19.19 5.38 -39.00
C VAL A 291 19.23 4.73 -37.62
N LEU A 292 18.56 3.59 -37.47
CA LEU A 292 18.52 2.86 -36.21
C LEU A 292 19.86 2.13 -36.03
N PRO A 293 20.64 2.42 -34.98
CA PRO A 293 21.81 1.62 -34.65
C PRO A 293 21.42 0.19 -34.23
N VAL A 294 22.39 -0.72 -34.25
CA VAL A 294 22.24 -2.04 -33.63
C VAL A 294 22.07 -1.84 -32.11
N THR A 295 21.10 -2.52 -31.51
CA THR A 295 20.80 -2.47 -30.07
C THR A 295 21.13 -3.79 -29.38
N GLU A 296 21.63 -3.69 -28.15
CA GLU A 296 21.87 -4.81 -27.22
C GLU A 296 21.34 -4.42 -25.83
N SER A 297 21.27 -5.37 -24.89
CA SER A 297 20.63 -5.17 -23.58
C SER A 297 21.23 -4.05 -22.73
N ASN A 298 22.52 -3.75 -22.91
CA ASN A 298 23.25 -2.70 -22.19
C ASN A 298 23.47 -1.45 -23.05
N TYR A 299 22.81 -1.32 -24.19
CA TYR A 299 22.99 -0.19 -25.10
C TYR A 299 22.00 0.94 -24.78
N LEU A 300 22.47 2.18 -25.01
CA LEU A 300 21.68 3.40 -24.95
C LEU A 300 21.68 4.06 -26.34
N VAL A 301 20.51 4.37 -26.86
CA VAL A 301 20.32 5.02 -28.17
C VAL A 301 20.07 6.51 -27.97
N PRO A 302 21.05 7.39 -28.23
CA PRO A 302 20.84 8.82 -28.13
C PRO A 302 20.07 9.36 -29.35
N VAL A 303 19.13 10.25 -29.08
CA VAL A 303 18.33 10.97 -30.09
C VAL A 303 18.45 12.46 -29.80
N VAL A 304 18.92 13.22 -30.78
CA VAL A 304 19.09 14.67 -30.63
C VAL A 304 18.38 15.42 -31.77
N PRO A 305 17.81 16.60 -31.49
CA PRO A 305 17.27 17.45 -32.54
C PRO A 305 18.43 17.93 -33.39
N ASN A 306 18.24 17.93 -34.71
CA ASN A 306 19.27 18.37 -35.66
C ASN A 306 19.07 19.83 -36.10
N ASP A 307 18.17 20.56 -35.44
CA ASP A 307 17.89 21.96 -35.70
C ASP A 307 17.67 22.73 -34.40
N SER A 308 17.60 24.06 -34.53
CA SER A 308 17.27 24.96 -33.44
C SER A 308 15.77 25.31 -33.40
N SER A 309 14.92 24.53 -34.06
CA SER A 309 13.49 24.89 -34.19
C SER A 309 12.73 24.65 -32.89
N GLY A 310 13.27 23.84 -31.98
CA GLY A 310 12.61 23.45 -30.73
C GLY A 310 11.32 22.69 -31.00
N ASN A 311 11.24 21.94 -32.10
CA ASN A 311 10.08 21.11 -32.37
C ASN A 311 10.08 19.92 -31.41
N ASP A 312 8.90 19.41 -31.12
CA ASP A 312 8.75 18.25 -30.24
C ASP A 312 8.96 16.96 -31.05
N PHE A 313 9.59 15.97 -30.43
CA PHE A 313 9.57 14.61 -30.94
C PHE A 313 8.20 13.99 -30.74
N THR A 314 7.77 13.13 -31.65
CA THR A 314 6.51 12.40 -31.53
C THR A 314 6.76 10.90 -31.57
N ILE A 315 6.29 10.18 -30.56
CA ILE A 315 6.18 8.73 -30.57
C ILE A 315 4.73 8.36 -30.87
N SER A 316 4.57 7.50 -31.87
CA SER A 316 3.30 6.89 -32.22
C SER A 316 3.40 5.39 -32.01
N PHE A 317 2.77 4.92 -30.94
CA PHE A 317 2.49 3.50 -30.79
C PHE A 317 1.34 3.10 -31.73
N PRO A 318 1.38 1.86 -32.25
CA PRO A 318 0.31 1.31 -33.04
C PRO A 318 -1.03 1.34 -32.29
N THR A 319 -2.14 1.48 -33.01
CA THR A 319 -3.45 1.38 -32.36
C THR A 319 -3.72 -0.08 -31.97
N VAL A 320 -4.40 -0.30 -30.84
CA VAL A 320 -4.90 -1.62 -30.45
C VAL A 320 -5.70 -2.25 -31.60
N ASN A 321 -5.54 -3.57 -31.80
CA ASN A 321 -6.13 -4.35 -32.90
C ASN A 321 -5.63 -4.05 -34.33
N GLU A 322 -4.73 -3.08 -34.54
CA GLU A 322 -4.08 -2.85 -35.84
C GLU A 322 -2.84 -3.75 -36.06
N ILE A 323 -2.30 -4.31 -34.98
CA ILE A 323 -1.22 -5.30 -35.02
C ILE A 323 -1.79 -6.68 -34.79
N SER A 324 -1.40 -7.66 -35.61
CA SER A 324 -1.82 -9.04 -35.41
C SER A 324 -1.14 -9.60 -34.14
N PRO A 325 -1.77 -10.56 -33.42
CA PRO A 325 -1.17 -11.14 -32.20
C PRO A 325 0.21 -11.78 -32.38
N ASN A 326 0.63 -12.05 -33.63
CA ASN A 326 1.92 -12.64 -33.98
C ASN A 326 2.90 -11.65 -34.62
N ALA A 327 2.52 -10.39 -34.78
CA ALA A 327 3.39 -9.37 -35.34
C ALA A 327 4.24 -8.74 -34.23
N SER A 328 5.53 -8.58 -34.51
CA SER A 328 6.44 -7.93 -33.59
C SER A 328 6.00 -6.51 -33.26
N GLY A 329 6.05 -6.17 -31.98
CA GLY A 329 5.84 -4.84 -31.45
C GLY A 329 6.81 -3.82 -32.06
N TYR A 330 6.39 -2.56 -32.06
CA TYR A 330 7.20 -1.43 -32.48
C TYR A 330 6.56 -0.12 -32.03
N PHE A 331 7.30 0.97 -32.11
CA PHE A 331 6.74 2.31 -32.19
C PHE A 331 7.44 3.13 -33.27
N ASP A 332 6.76 4.15 -33.79
CA ASP A 332 7.31 5.06 -34.79
C ASP A 332 7.76 6.36 -34.10
N LEU A 333 9.05 6.69 -34.18
CA LEU A 333 9.64 7.94 -33.69
C LEU A 333 9.71 8.95 -34.84
N SER A 334 9.10 10.12 -34.64
CA SER A 334 9.01 11.17 -35.65
C SER A 334 9.55 12.50 -35.15
N TYR A 335 10.12 13.28 -36.06
CA TYR A 335 10.53 14.65 -35.83
C TYR A 335 10.18 15.50 -37.04
N LYS A 336 9.61 16.68 -36.81
CA LYS A 336 9.23 17.61 -37.87
C LYS A 336 10.38 18.58 -38.12
N ILE A 337 10.82 18.68 -39.37
CA ILE A 337 11.79 19.69 -39.82
C ILE A 337 11.10 20.51 -40.89
N GLU A 338 11.02 21.83 -40.69
CA GLU A 338 10.24 22.74 -41.53
C GLU A 338 8.78 22.29 -41.68
N ASN A 339 8.39 21.80 -42.87
CA ASN A 339 7.04 21.28 -43.17
C ASN A 339 7.03 19.77 -43.46
N THR A 340 8.13 19.06 -43.21
CA THR A 340 8.27 17.63 -43.48
C THR A 340 8.44 16.86 -42.17
N THR A 341 7.60 15.85 -41.96
CA THR A 341 7.76 14.91 -40.84
C THR A 341 8.66 13.77 -41.30
N HIS A 342 9.74 13.55 -40.56
CA HIS A 342 10.66 12.43 -40.77
C HIS A 342 10.42 11.40 -39.69
N THR A 343 10.34 10.12 -40.05
CA THR A 343 9.95 9.03 -39.15
C THR A 343 10.91 7.86 -39.26
N ILE A 344 11.21 7.22 -38.12
CA ILE A 344 11.90 5.95 -38.03
C ILE A 344 11.12 4.98 -37.16
N ARG A 345 11.09 3.71 -37.55
CA ARG A 345 10.49 2.64 -36.76
C ARG A 345 11.51 2.05 -35.79
N ILE A 346 11.14 1.96 -34.52
CA ILE A 346 11.88 1.26 -33.48
C ILE A 346 11.14 -0.07 -33.22
N PRO A 347 11.67 -1.21 -33.68
CA PRO A 347 11.06 -2.51 -33.43
C PRO A 347 11.28 -2.95 -31.98
N GLU A 348 10.44 -3.87 -31.50
CA GLU A 348 10.71 -4.60 -30.27
C GLU A 348 12.02 -5.40 -30.39
N ALA A 349 12.57 -5.75 -29.23
CA ALA A 349 13.69 -6.65 -29.12
C ALA A 349 13.49 -7.60 -27.92
N ASP A 350 14.25 -8.70 -27.89
CA ASP A 350 14.26 -9.63 -26.74
C ASP A 350 14.82 -9.00 -25.45
N HIS A 351 15.35 -7.78 -25.56
CA HIS A 351 15.88 -6.96 -24.47
C HIS A 351 15.20 -5.60 -24.42
N GLN A 352 15.36 -4.89 -23.30
CA GLN A 352 14.88 -3.53 -23.16
C GLN A 352 15.65 -2.58 -24.09
N VAL A 353 14.93 -1.87 -24.95
CA VAL A 353 15.51 -0.83 -25.82
C VAL A 353 15.56 0.49 -25.04
N ASN A 354 16.77 0.92 -24.66
CA ASN A 354 16.98 2.16 -23.91
C ASN A 354 17.25 3.33 -24.86
N ILE A 355 16.48 4.40 -24.73
CA ILE A 355 16.51 5.58 -25.58
C ILE A 355 16.65 6.81 -24.68
N ILE A 356 17.57 7.70 -25.03
CA ILE A 356 17.71 9.01 -24.40
C ILE A 356 17.47 10.09 -25.45
N LEU A 357 16.54 11.00 -25.16
CA LEU A 357 16.05 12.00 -26.08
C LEU A 357 16.22 13.38 -25.46
N TYR A 358 16.85 14.31 -26.19
CA TYR A 358 17.10 15.66 -25.70
C TYR A 358 16.06 16.63 -26.28
N GLY A 359 15.22 17.22 -25.44
CA GLY A 359 14.07 18.06 -25.82
C GLY A 359 12.72 17.39 -25.61
N ASN A 360 11.62 18.08 -25.94
CA ASN A 360 10.27 17.62 -25.62
C ASN A 360 9.84 16.37 -26.41
N LEU A 361 9.00 15.55 -25.79
CA LEU A 361 8.38 14.37 -26.38
C LEU A 361 6.86 14.44 -26.29
N LYS A 362 6.18 14.04 -27.36
CA LYS A 362 4.74 13.79 -27.42
C LYS A 362 4.47 12.34 -27.72
N ILE A 363 3.55 11.74 -27.01
CA ILE A 363 3.07 10.39 -27.29
C ILE A 363 1.63 10.48 -27.76
N GLY A 364 1.41 10.10 -29.02
CA GLY A 364 0.14 10.31 -29.74
C GLY A 364 0.05 11.69 -30.41
N GLU A 365 -0.73 11.77 -31.49
CA GLU A 365 -0.91 13.00 -32.27
C GLU A 365 -2.05 13.91 -31.77
N LYS A 366 -1.81 15.22 -31.83
CA LYS A 366 -2.74 16.29 -31.43
C LYS A 366 -3.90 16.54 -32.42
N THR A 367 -4.22 15.65 -33.35
CA THR A 367 -5.17 16.02 -34.43
C THR A 367 -6.29 15.04 -34.74
N SER A 368 -6.39 13.86 -34.13
CA SER A 368 -7.57 13.03 -34.43
C SER A 368 -8.13 12.09 -33.37
N SER A 369 -7.45 11.72 -32.28
CA SER A 369 -8.07 10.78 -31.32
C SER A 369 -7.39 10.72 -29.94
N ALA A 370 -7.64 11.71 -29.07
CA ALA A 370 -7.19 11.67 -27.67
C ALA A 370 -7.67 10.41 -26.90
N LEU A 371 -8.74 9.82 -27.39
CA LEU A 371 -9.44 8.67 -26.81
C LEU A 371 -8.97 7.33 -27.38
N LYS A 372 -8.01 7.32 -28.34
CA LYS A 372 -7.52 6.06 -28.91
C LYS A 372 -6.68 5.30 -27.88
N LEU A 373 -6.76 3.98 -27.97
CA LEU A 373 -5.89 3.06 -27.26
C LEU A 373 -4.65 2.78 -28.10
N SER A 374 -3.51 3.29 -27.64
CA SER A 374 -2.20 2.98 -28.20
C SER A 374 -1.63 1.76 -27.50
N SER A 375 -1.28 0.76 -28.30
CA SER A 375 -0.78 -0.55 -27.88
C SER A 375 0.73 -0.48 -27.64
N VAL A 376 1.13 -0.60 -26.38
CA VAL A 376 2.54 -0.72 -25.98
C VAL A 376 2.95 -2.19 -26.09
N ASN A 377 3.65 -2.53 -27.17
CA ASN A 377 4.11 -3.90 -27.45
C ASN A 377 5.63 -3.89 -27.58
N GLY A 378 6.32 -4.57 -26.66
CA GLY A 378 7.77 -4.57 -26.51
C GLY A 378 8.23 -3.92 -25.19
N LYS A 379 9.56 -3.85 -25.04
CA LYS A 379 10.24 -3.35 -23.84
C LYS A 379 11.01 -2.08 -24.15
N TYR A 380 10.50 -0.94 -23.69
CA TYR A 380 11.08 0.36 -23.98
C TYR A 380 11.38 1.13 -22.70
N SER A 381 12.58 1.72 -22.63
CA SER A 381 12.95 2.69 -21.60
C SER A 381 13.34 3.99 -22.28
N ILE A 382 12.54 5.03 -22.08
CA ILE A 382 12.69 6.32 -22.76
C ILE A 382 12.93 7.38 -21.70
N THR A 383 14.12 7.97 -21.72
CA THR A 383 14.46 9.12 -20.88
C THR A 383 14.50 10.39 -21.73
N VAL A 384 13.74 11.38 -21.34
CA VAL A 384 13.76 12.73 -21.90
C VAL A 384 14.61 13.63 -21.00
N VAL A 385 15.51 14.41 -21.59
CA VAL A 385 16.38 15.34 -20.89
C VAL A 385 16.05 16.76 -21.33
N GLU A 386 15.90 17.66 -20.36
CA GLU A 386 15.58 19.08 -20.58
C GLU A 386 14.30 19.30 -21.40
N GLY A 387 13.29 18.46 -21.19
CA GLY A 387 12.03 18.54 -21.94
C GLY A 387 10.87 17.82 -21.26
N ASN A 388 9.65 18.22 -21.62
CA ASN A 388 8.43 17.61 -21.10
C ASN A 388 8.04 16.36 -21.90
N ILE A 389 7.29 15.48 -21.26
CA ILE A 389 6.61 14.34 -21.92
C ILE A 389 5.10 14.63 -21.91
N GLU A 390 4.53 14.89 -23.07
CA GLU A 390 3.07 15.02 -23.24
C GLU A 390 2.46 13.66 -23.62
N LEU A 391 1.52 13.17 -22.81
CA LEU A 391 0.75 11.96 -23.06
C LEU A 391 -0.62 12.35 -23.59
N ASN A 392 -0.80 12.21 -24.91
CA ASN A 392 -2.00 12.67 -25.64
C ASN A 392 -2.93 11.52 -26.02
N THR A 393 -2.72 10.31 -25.49
CA THR A 393 -3.49 9.12 -25.85
C THR A 393 -3.51 8.14 -24.68
N HIS A 394 -4.42 7.17 -24.68
CA HIS A 394 -4.36 6.07 -23.73
C HIS A 394 -3.18 5.16 -24.10
N LEU A 395 -2.39 4.76 -23.12
CA LEU A 395 -1.33 3.77 -23.29
C LEU A 395 -1.78 2.51 -22.59
N VAL A 396 -1.84 1.40 -23.32
CA VAL A 396 -2.24 0.10 -22.77
C VAL A 396 -1.34 -0.97 -23.35
N TYR A 397 -0.89 -1.92 -22.53
CA TYR A 397 -0.15 -3.07 -23.03
C TYR A 397 -1.03 -3.90 -23.97
N GLY A 398 -0.46 -4.37 -25.10
CA GLY A 398 -1.26 -5.00 -26.14
C GLY A 398 -2.00 -6.25 -25.70
N ASP A 399 -1.46 -6.97 -24.72
CA ASP A 399 -2.05 -8.16 -24.11
C ASP A 399 -3.08 -7.86 -23.01
N PHE A 400 -3.19 -6.60 -22.57
CA PHE A 400 -4.04 -6.20 -21.44
C PHE A 400 -5.28 -5.39 -21.86
N HIS A 401 -5.38 -5.00 -23.13
CA HIS A 401 -6.46 -4.14 -23.60
C HIS A 401 -7.86 -4.76 -23.48
N GLU A 402 -7.98 -6.10 -23.52
CA GLU A 402 -9.26 -6.81 -23.43
C GLU A 402 -9.91 -6.60 -22.05
N GLU A 403 -9.12 -6.40 -20.99
CA GLU A 403 -9.65 -6.19 -19.64
C GLU A 403 -10.35 -4.84 -19.45
N LEU A 404 -10.12 -3.90 -20.39
CA LEU A 404 -10.76 -2.59 -20.39
C LEU A 404 -12.05 -2.55 -21.24
N ASP A 405 -12.56 -3.70 -21.69
CA ASP A 405 -13.70 -3.79 -22.62
C ASP A 405 -14.92 -2.95 -22.21
N GLU A 406 -15.29 -2.93 -20.92
CA GLU A 406 -16.39 -2.13 -20.36
C GLU A 406 -16.25 -0.62 -20.61
N ALA A 407 -15.02 -0.12 -20.71
CA ALA A 407 -14.70 1.28 -20.96
C ALA A 407 -14.58 1.63 -22.45
N THR A 408 -14.61 0.63 -23.33
CA THR A 408 -14.30 0.80 -24.75
C THR A 408 -15.52 0.84 -25.67
N GLU A 409 -15.39 1.60 -26.77
CA GLU A 409 -16.31 1.61 -27.91
C GLU A 409 -15.55 1.29 -29.21
N GLN A 410 -16.27 1.17 -30.32
CA GLN A 410 -15.71 0.99 -31.67
C GLN A 410 -14.76 -0.22 -31.79
N ASN A 411 -15.21 -1.39 -31.34
CA ASN A 411 -14.44 -2.65 -31.31
C ASN A 411 -13.18 -2.59 -30.42
N GLY A 412 -13.24 -1.93 -29.26
CA GLY A 412 -12.13 -1.94 -28.30
C GLY A 412 -11.00 -0.96 -28.60
N VAL A 413 -11.21 -0.01 -29.53
CA VAL A 413 -10.14 0.87 -30.05
C VAL A 413 -10.14 2.24 -29.36
N VAL A 414 -11.27 2.63 -28.78
CA VAL A 414 -11.48 3.95 -28.19
C VAL A 414 -12.01 3.78 -26.77
N MET A 415 -11.34 4.38 -25.78
CA MET A 415 -11.80 4.44 -24.40
C MET A 415 -12.41 5.81 -24.15
N ASN A 416 -13.72 5.84 -23.85
CA ASN A 416 -14.43 7.11 -23.65
C ASN A 416 -15.49 7.05 -22.55
N LYS A 417 -15.58 5.95 -21.80
CA LYS A 417 -16.53 5.77 -20.70
C LYS A 417 -15.80 5.43 -19.41
N PRO A 418 -16.25 5.99 -18.27
CA PRO A 418 -15.76 5.56 -16.97
C PRO A 418 -16.28 4.16 -16.63
N ILE A 419 -15.46 3.39 -15.93
CA ILE A 419 -15.83 2.09 -15.36
C ILE A 419 -16.47 2.38 -14.00
N MET A 420 -17.79 2.18 -13.91
CA MET A 420 -18.55 2.50 -12.70
C MET A 420 -18.75 1.29 -11.79
N THR A 421 -18.42 0.08 -12.25
CA THR A 421 -18.61 -1.16 -11.48
C THR A 421 -17.37 -1.44 -10.62
N TRP A 422 -17.53 -1.45 -9.30
CA TRP A 422 -16.38 -1.61 -8.39
C TRP A 422 -15.71 -2.99 -8.51
N SER A 423 -16.51 -4.04 -8.64
CA SER A 423 -15.98 -5.40 -8.84
C SER A 423 -15.10 -5.50 -10.10
N LYS A 424 -15.48 -4.81 -11.20
CA LYS A 424 -14.68 -4.80 -12.43
C LYS A 424 -13.39 -3.99 -12.25
N VAL A 425 -13.42 -2.86 -11.55
CA VAL A 425 -12.19 -2.10 -11.24
C VAL A 425 -11.22 -2.97 -10.44
N LYS A 426 -11.69 -3.68 -9.41
CA LYS A 426 -10.85 -4.63 -8.65
C LYS A 426 -10.27 -5.73 -9.53
N GLU A 427 -11.11 -6.37 -10.33
CA GLU A 427 -10.71 -7.41 -11.29
C GLU A 427 -9.58 -6.92 -12.21
N ILE A 428 -9.74 -5.78 -12.86
CA ILE A 428 -8.73 -5.18 -13.75
C ILE A 428 -7.41 -4.93 -13.00
N LEU A 429 -7.46 -4.38 -11.77
CA LEU A 429 -6.26 -4.08 -11.00
C LEU A 429 -5.53 -5.35 -10.53
N ASP A 430 -6.27 -6.39 -10.16
CA ASP A 430 -5.74 -7.69 -9.74
C ASP A 430 -5.19 -8.50 -10.93
N ASP A 431 -5.86 -8.47 -12.07
CA ASP A 431 -5.40 -9.08 -13.32
C ASP A 431 -4.11 -8.42 -13.81
N PHE A 432 -4.01 -7.10 -13.68
CA PHE A 432 -2.76 -6.40 -13.96
C PHE A 432 -1.64 -6.77 -12.97
N ALA A 433 -1.94 -6.84 -11.67
CA ALA A 433 -0.95 -7.18 -10.65
C ALA A 433 -0.40 -8.61 -10.82
N SER A 434 -1.22 -9.52 -11.34
CA SER A 434 -0.86 -10.91 -11.63
C SER A 434 -0.32 -11.15 -13.05
N ARG A 435 -0.23 -10.09 -13.87
CA ARG A 435 0.27 -10.16 -15.24
C ARG A 435 1.72 -10.67 -15.28
N THR A 436 1.93 -11.74 -16.05
CA THR A 436 3.25 -12.37 -16.24
C THR A 436 3.96 -11.95 -17.52
N ASN A 437 3.27 -11.21 -18.39
CA ASN A 437 3.78 -10.79 -19.70
C ASN A 437 4.81 -9.67 -19.58
N ASP A 438 5.65 -9.58 -20.61
CA ASP A 438 6.94 -8.91 -20.56
C ASP A 438 6.93 -7.54 -21.29
N ASP A 439 5.79 -7.10 -21.83
CA ASP A 439 5.71 -5.73 -22.37
C ASP A 439 5.88 -4.73 -21.23
N TYR A 440 6.70 -3.72 -21.49
CA TYR A 440 7.16 -2.77 -20.50
C TYR A 440 7.45 -1.42 -21.13
N LEU A 441 6.97 -0.36 -20.50
CA LEU A 441 7.29 1.00 -20.87
C LEU A 441 7.77 1.77 -19.65
N SER A 442 8.95 2.36 -19.72
CA SER A 442 9.42 3.35 -18.76
C SER A 442 9.54 4.68 -19.48
N LEU A 443 8.83 5.70 -18.99
CA LEU A 443 8.92 7.08 -19.44
C LEU A 443 9.47 7.94 -18.32
N LYS A 444 10.65 8.50 -18.52
CA LYS A 444 11.33 9.31 -17.51
C LYS A 444 11.65 10.68 -18.09
N THR A 445 11.49 11.75 -17.33
CA THR A 445 12.00 13.08 -17.70
C THR A 445 12.94 13.62 -16.62
N ILE A 446 14.02 14.28 -17.04
CA ILE A 446 14.99 14.98 -16.20
C ILE A 446 14.88 16.48 -16.50
N GLY A 447 14.44 17.26 -15.50
CA GLY A 447 14.26 18.71 -15.61
C GLY A 447 12.97 19.17 -16.30
N GLY A 448 12.10 18.24 -16.70
CA GLY A 448 10.77 18.50 -17.26
C GLY A 448 9.64 17.83 -16.48
N ASP A 449 8.43 17.99 -16.99
CA ASP A 449 7.19 17.43 -16.43
C ASP A 449 6.62 16.33 -17.33
N ILE A 450 5.85 15.42 -16.72
CA ILE A 450 4.95 14.52 -17.45
C ILE A 450 3.56 15.16 -17.45
N ILE A 451 3.02 15.39 -18.63
CA ILE A 451 1.78 16.14 -18.85
C ILE A 451 0.76 15.23 -19.51
N VAL A 452 -0.32 14.91 -18.80
CA VAL A 452 -1.40 14.06 -19.29
C VAL A 452 -2.52 14.95 -19.81
N THR A 453 -2.72 14.96 -21.13
CA THR A 453 -3.77 15.78 -21.76
C THR A 453 -5.03 14.95 -22.02
N TYR A 454 -6.20 15.60 -21.95
CA TYR A 454 -7.50 14.98 -22.20
C TYR A 454 -8.20 15.58 -23.42
N LEU A 455 -8.02 16.86 -23.69
CA LEU A 455 -8.53 17.57 -24.85
C LEU A 455 -7.43 17.75 -25.91
N ILE A 456 -7.85 17.58 -27.16
CA ILE A 456 -6.95 17.73 -28.30
C ILE A 456 -7.59 18.70 -29.32
N GLY A 457 -7.03 19.91 -29.41
CA GLY A 457 -7.40 20.94 -30.40
C GLY A 457 -8.65 21.76 -30.07
N ASN A 458 -9.05 22.64 -30.99
CA ASN A 458 -10.13 23.63 -30.80
C ASN A 458 -11.57 23.07 -30.77
N ASP A 459 -11.77 21.75 -30.86
CA ASP A 459 -13.09 21.10 -30.82
C ASP A 459 -13.00 19.72 -30.11
N GLY A 460 -12.29 19.65 -28.98
CA GLY A 460 -11.97 18.42 -28.26
C GLY A 460 -13.16 17.46 -28.11
N LYS A 461 -13.02 16.23 -28.62
CA LYS A 461 -14.07 15.18 -28.61
C LYS A 461 -14.12 14.36 -27.32
N ALA A 462 -13.26 14.63 -26.34
CA ALA A 462 -13.27 13.91 -25.07
C ALA A 462 -14.54 14.28 -24.30
N THR A 463 -15.45 13.33 -24.19
CA THR A 463 -16.74 13.52 -23.49
C THR A 463 -16.68 13.16 -22.01
N HIS A 464 -15.55 12.61 -21.55
CA HIS A 464 -15.29 12.16 -20.18
C HIS A 464 -13.79 12.34 -19.86
N GLY A 465 -13.46 12.67 -18.61
CA GLY A 465 -12.09 12.78 -18.10
C GLY A 465 -11.47 11.43 -17.77
N VAL A 466 -11.50 10.47 -18.70
CA VAL A 466 -10.99 9.11 -18.45
C VAL A 466 -9.64 8.92 -19.14
N ARG A 467 -8.66 8.39 -18.41
CA ARG A 467 -7.33 8.07 -18.94
C ARG A 467 -6.83 6.73 -18.38
N ALA A 468 -6.22 5.94 -19.24
CA ALA A 468 -5.51 4.72 -18.88
C ALA A 468 -4.06 4.83 -19.37
N LEU A 469 -3.12 4.64 -18.46
CA LEU A 469 -1.68 4.77 -18.70
C LEU A 469 -0.96 3.51 -18.20
N SER A 470 -0.54 2.66 -19.12
CA SER A 470 0.36 1.55 -18.84
C SER A 470 1.81 1.99 -18.98
N GLY A 471 2.58 1.78 -17.93
CA GLY A 471 4.00 2.13 -17.87
C GLY A 471 4.44 2.64 -16.50
N ASP A 472 5.75 2.82 -16.40
CA ASP A 472 6.43 3.43 -15.29
C ASP A 472 6.81 4.86 -15.64
N PHE A 473 6.21 5.81 -14.94
CA PHE A 473 6.33 7.24 -15.21
C PHE A 473 7.18 7.89 -14.12
N ALA A 474 8.29 8.54 -14.49
CA ALA A 474 9.09 9.30 -13.54
C ALA A 474 9.40 10.72 -14.02
N ALA A 475 9.11 11.73 -13.20
CA ALA A 475 9.50 13.11 -13.44
C ALA A 475 10.49 13.54 -12.36
N PHE A 476 11.75 13.76 -12.76
CA PHE A 476 12.81 14.18 -11.87
C PHE A 476 13.04 15.69 -11.99
N PRO A 477 12.91 16.47 -10.91
CA PRO A 477 13.28 17.86 -10.90
C PRO A 477 14.79 17.98 -11.15
N SER A 478 15.21 18.93 -11.98
CA SER A 478 16.62 19.23 -12.20
C SER A 478 16.83 20.75 -12.25
N SER A 479 17.82 21.23 -11.51
CA SER A 479 18.16 22.66 -11.42
C SER A 479 16.97 23.56 -11.03
N GLY A 480 16.02 23.04 -10.25
CA GLY A 480 14.82 23.76 -9.82
C GLY A 480 13.69 23.86 -10.86
N SER A 481 13.76 23.06 -11.93
CA SER A 481 12.73 22.97 -12.98
C SER A 481 12.20 21.53 -13.10
N GLY A 482 10.93 21.41 -13.46
CA GLY A 482 10.26 20.13 -13.73
C GLY A 482 9.97 19.32 -12.46
N GLY A 483 9.67 18.04 -12.65
CA GLY A 483 9.35 17.08 -11.59
C GLY A 483 7.85 16.87 -11.35
N GLY A 484 6.99 17.51 -12.14
CA GLY A 484 5.54 17.39 -12.03
C GLY A 484 4.94 16.25 -12.86
N PHE A 485 3.84 15.69 -12.37
CA PHE A 485 2.90 14.87 -13.14
C PHE A 485 1.55 15.59 -13.20
N LEU A 486 1.22 16.21 -14.34
CA LEU A 486 0.25 17.31 -14.44
C LEU A 486 -0.91 17.00 -15.39
N PHE A 487 -2.06 17.66 -15.15
CA PHE A 487 -3.31 17.48 -15.88
C PHE A 487 -3.89 18.82 -16.39
N PRO A 488 -3.28 19.45 -17.40
CA PRO A 488 -3.50 20.87 -17.69
C PRO A 488 -4.89 21.25 -18.21
N ASP A 489 -5.67 20.31 -18.73
CA ASP A 489 -6.92 20.58 -19.46
C ASP A 489 -8.12 19.78 -18.94
N LEU A 490 -8.00 19.15 -17.76
CA LEU A 490 -9.03 18.26 -17.23
C LEU A 490 -10.33 19.02 -16.89
N GLY A 491 -10.25 20.18 -16.23
CA GLY A 491 -11.43 20.99 -15.90
C GLY A 491 -12.21 21.47 -17.13
N ASP A 492 -11.51 21.76 -18.24
CA ASP A 492 -12.16 22.12 -19.50
C ASP A 492 -12.97 20.95 -20.11
N VAL A 493 -12.55 19.69 -19.88
CA VAL A 493 -13.32 18.50 -20.29
C VAL A 493 -14.65 18.43 -19.54
N ILE A 494 -14.60 18.68 -18.24
CA ILE A 494 -15.74 18.49 -17.32
C ILE A 494 -16.77 19.61 -17.50
N VAL A 495 -16.33 20.87 -17.62
CA VAL A 495 -17.21 22.05 -17.76
C VAL A 495 -18.03 22.04 -19.05
N ASN A 496 -17.50 21.47 -20.15
CA ASN A 496 -18.17 21.46 -21.45
C ASN A 496 -19.33 20.45 -21.58
N ASN A 497 -19.57 19.60 -20.58
CA ASN A 497 -20.70 18.67 -20.52
C ASN A 497 -21.57 18.98 -19.30
N ASN A 498 -22.85 19.32 -19.49
CA ASN A 498 -23.84 19.75 -18.47
C ASN A 498 -24.16 18.72 -17.33
N GLY A 499 -23.16 18.15 -16.67
CA GLY A 499 -23.27 17.28 -15.50
C GLY A 499 -21.92 16.68 -15.12
N HIS A 500 -21.63 16.60 -13.81
CA HIS A 500 -20.45 15.89 -13.29
C HIS A 500 -20.42 14.46 -13.83
N LYS A 501 -19.36 14.12 -14.55
CA LYS A 501 -19.08 12.77 -15.06
C LYS A 501 -17.71 12.37 -14.54
N ALA A 502 -17.68 11.27 -13.78
CA ALA A 502 -16.51 10.71 -13.10
C ALA A 502 -15.20 10.86 -13.90
N GLY A 503 -14.33 11.77 -13.48
CA GLY A 503 -12.93 11.79 -13.91
C GLY A 503 -12.23 10.56 -13.38
N GLN A 504 -11.62 9.74 -14.25
CA GLN A 504 -10.97 8.49 -13.83
C GLN A 504 -9.57 8.40 -14.44
N LEU A 505 -8.58 8.22 -13.57
CA LEU A 505 -7.20 7.94 -13.96
C LEU A 505 -6.83 6.53 -13.53
N PHE A 506 -6.54 5.68 -14.51
CA PHE A 506 -5.97 4.37 -14.31
C PHE A 506 -4.48 4.41 -14.67
N THR A 507 -3.63 3.96 -13.76
CA THR A 507 -2.20 3.74 -14.01
C THR A 507 -1.84 2.29 -13.75
N PHE A 508 -1.39 1.62 -14.81
CA PHE A 508 -0.96 0.23 -14.79
C PHE A 508 0.58 0.19 -14.84
N GLY A 509 1.19 0.36 -13.67
CA GLY A 509 2.63 0.51 -13.46
C GLY A 509 2.88 1.41 -12.24
N SER A 510 3.77 2.39 -12.39
CA SER A 510 4.18 3.26 -11.29
C SER A 510 4.23 4.74 -11.67
N ILE A 511 4.04 5.62 -10.68
CA ILE A 511 4.28 7.06 -10.82
C ILE A 511 5.29 7.50 -9.78
N THR A 512 6.35 8.17 -10.23
CA THR A 512 7.35 8.85 -9.40
C THR A 512 7.42 10.31 -9.81
N ALA A 513 6.92 11.22 -8.99
CA ALA A 513 6.90 12.64 -9.33
C ALA A 513 7.07 13.48 -8.07
N ARG A 514 7.84 14.57 -8.15
CA ARG A 514 7.98 15.49 -7.03
C ARG A 514 6.62 16.09 -6.70
N ASP A 515 5.89 16.55 -7.71
CA ASP A 515 4.59 17.20 -7.56
C ASP A 515 3.53 16.43 -8.36
N PHE A 516 2.43 16.04 -7.72
CA PHE A 516 1.32 15.35 -8.38
C PHE A 516 0.11 16.29 -8.55
N GLY A 517 -0.06 16.81 -9.77
CA GLY A 517 -1.12 17.76 -10.11
C GLY A 517 -1.07 19.06 -9.30
N THR A 518 -2.13 19.85 -9.42
CA THR A 518 -2.44 20.99 -8.55
C THR A 518 -3.82 20.77 -7.96
N ALA A 519 -4.16 21.38 -6.82
CA ALA A 519 -5.48 21.24 -6.21
C ALA A 519 -6.64 21.33 -7.22
N ASP A 520 -6.68 22.39 -8.04
CA ASP A 520 -7.73 22.59 -9.06
C ASP A 520 -7.80 21.44 -10.09
N GLN A 521 -6.66 20.86 -10.45
CA GLN A 521 -6.59 19.75 -11.41
C GLN A 521 -7.02 18.42 -10.79
N LEU A 522 -6.74 18.22 -9.50
CA LEU A 522 -6.97 16.96 -8.81
C LEU A 522 -8.42 16.82 -8.34
N ASP A 523 -9.10 17.94 -8.07
CA ASP A 523 -10.55 17.99 -7.80
C ASP A 523 -11.38 17.43 -8.95
N ASP A 524 -10.85 17.52 -10.18
CA ASP A 524 -11.48 17.01 -11.39
C ASP A 524 -11.18 15.50 -11.64
N ILE A 525 -10.32 14.87 -10.82
CA ILE A 525 -10.05 13.42 -10.84
C ILE A 525 -10.84 12.77 -9.70
N ASP A 526 -12.09 12.42 -9.98
CA ASP A 526 -12.96 11.73 -9.02
C ASP A 526 -12.35 10.40 -8.54
N ASN A 527 -11.77 9.61 -9.46
CA ASN A 527 -11.18 8.33 -9.11
C ASN A 527 -9.75 8.18 -9.61
N PHE A 528 -8.85 7.79 -8.71
CA PHE A 528 -7.46 7.49 -9.02
C PHE A 528 -7.10 6.06 -8.64
N PHE A 529 -6.79 5.26 -9.65
CA PHE A 529 -6.52 3.84 -9.51
C PHE A 529 -5.13 3.52 -10.04
N VAL A 530 -4.29 2.91 -9.21
CA VAL A 530 -2.93 2.52 -9.57
C VAL A 530 -2.73 1.06 -9.22
N SER A 531 -2.15 0.28 -10.12
CA SER A 531 -1.69 -1.08 -9.85
C SER A 531 -0.29 -1.25 -10.43
N SER A 532 0.65 -1.74 -9.61
CA SER A 532 2.03 -2.01 -10.02
C SER A 532 2.29 -3.51 -10.05
N PRO A 533 2.97 -4.06 -11.08
CA PRO A 533 3.20 -5.49 -11.16
C PRO A 533 4.17 -5.94 -10.06
N GLN A 534 3.90 -7.10 -9.44
CA GLN A 534 4.79 -7.69 -8.43
C GLN A 534 6.02 -8.42 -9.02
N SER A 535 6.27 -8.27 -10.32
CA SER A 535 7.33 -8.98 -11.05
C SER A 535 8.73 -8.40 -10.80
N THR A 536 9.71 -9.28 -10.61
CA THR A 536 11.09 -9.01 -10.18
C THR A 536 12.06 -8.56 -11.27
N LEU A 537 11.61 -8.42 -12.53
CA LEU A 537 12.45 -7.94 -13.63
C LEU A 537 12.66 -6.41 -13.62
N VAL A 538 11.83 -5.69 -12.88
CA VAL A 538 11.91 -4.24 -12.71
C VAL A 538 12.59 -4.01 -11.36
N GLY A 539 13.69 -3.23 -11.34
CA GLY A 539 14.50 -2.98 -10.15
C GLY A 539 13.64 -2.80 -8.90
N GLY A 540 13.80 -3.71 -7.94
CA GLY A 540 12.98 -3.75 -6.75
C GLY A 540 13.20 -2.49 -5.90
N THR A 541 12.13 -1.98 -5.32
CA THR A 541 12.27 -1.05 -4.20
C THR A 541 12.68 -1.80 -2.95
N ASP A 542 13.60 -1.25 -2.15
CA ASP A 542 13.98 -1.78 -0.82
C ASP A 542 12.87 -1.63 0.25
N ILE A 543 11.64 -1.34 -0.16
CA ILE A 543 10.51 -1.12 0.74
C ILE A 543 10.10 -2.46 1.34
N LYS A 544 10.46 -2.66 2.61
CA LYS A 544 9.98 -3.78 3.42
C LYS A 544 8.83 -3.32 4.31
N ARG A 545 7.76 -4.11 4.37
CA ARG A 545 6.64 -3.94 5.31
C ARG A 545 6.87 -4.78 6.55
N LEU A 546 6.61 -4.23 7.72
CA LEU A 546 6.55 -5.01 8.97
C LEU A 546 5.16 -5.65 9.13
N VAL A 547 5.10 -6.96 9.35
CA VAL A 547 3.86 -7.73 9.52
C VAL A 547 3.92 -8.55 10.80
N LEU A 548 2.91 -8.43 11.67
CA LEU A 548 2.72 -9.31 12.84
C LEU A 548 2.02 -10.60 12.39
N LEU A 549 2.75 -11.73 12.43
CA LEU A 549 2.28 -13.02 11.92
C LEU A 549 1.54 -13.86 12.95
N GLY A 550 1.77 -13.61 14.24
CA GLY A 550 1.17 -14.45 15.28
C GLY A 550 1.38 -13.91 16.68
N LEU A 551 0.43 -14.26 17.54
CA LEU A 551 0.39 -13.86 18.95
C LEU A 551 0.06 -15.08 19.83
N ARG A 552 0.80 -15.23 20.93
CA ARG A 552 0.57 -16.26 21.95
C ARG A 552 0.58 -15.63 23.34
N ALA A 553 -0.48 -15.88 24.13
CA ALA A 553 -0.58 -15.46 25.53
C ALA A 553 -0.62 -16.68 26.45
N TRP A 554 0.05 -16.61 27.61
CA TRP A 554 0.13 -17.72 28.58
C TRP A 554 -0.61 -17.45 29.88
#